data_AF-A0A1B8RXM7-F1
#
_entry.id   AF-A0A1B8RXM7-F1
#
_cell.length_a   1.000
_cell.length_b   1.000
_cell.length_c   1.000
_cell.angle_alpha   90.00
_cell.angle_beta   90.00
_cell.angle_gamma   90.00
#
_symmetry.space_group_name_H-M   'P 1'
#
loop_
_entity.id
_entity.type
_entity.pdbx_description
1 polymer ?
#
loop_
_entity_poly.entity_id
_entity_poly.type
_entity_poly.pdbx_seq_one_letter_code
_entity_poly.pdbx_strand_id
1 'polypeptide(L)'
;MKSFHFSIAVALAVAVAACKEENHSVDYFVQNDAERAAVLKECELSDGADLNANCTNAWQAQEKVQIDRERQAAKRLFGGSPSE
;
A
#
# COMPACT_ATOMS: atom_id res chain seq x y z
N MET A 1 -43.60 41.74 -4.78
CA MET A 1 -42.97 42.02 -3.47
C MET A 1 -41.71 41.18 -3.35
N LYS A 2 -40.59 41.86 -3.09
CA LYS A 2 -39.33 41.40 -2.46
C LYS A 2 -38.68 40.07 -2.90
N SER A 3 -37.63 40.22 -3.70
CA SER A 3 -36.37 39.47 -3.62
C SER A 3 -35.82 39.47 -2.19
N PHE A 4 -35.15 38.41 -1.74
CA PHE A 4 -33.86 38.50 -1.03
C PHE A 4 -33.22 37.11 -0.90
N HIS A 5 -31.98 37.03 -1.35
CA HIS A 5 -31.04 35.92 -1.33
C HIS A 5 -30.68 35.48 0.10
N PHE A 6 -30.45 34.17 0.33
CA PHE A 6 -29.64 33.56 1.40
C PHE A 6 -29.92 32.04 1.32
N SER A 7 -29.03 31.07 1.19
CA SER A 7 -27.58 31.02 1.22
C SER A 7 -27.11 29.72 0.59
N ILE A 8 -26.01 29.83 -0.14
CA ILE A 8 -25.02 28.78 -0.36
C ILE A 8 -24.69 28.11 0.99
N ALA A 9 -24.33 26.82 0.93
CA ALA A 9 -23.68 26.04 1.98
C ALA A 9 -24.57 25.49 3.10
N VAL A 10 -24.87 24.19 3.02
CA VAL A 10 -24.31 23.18 3.95
C VAL A 10 -24.06 21.95 3.09
N ALA A 11 -22.94 21.94 2.36
CA ALA A 11 -21.73 21.24 2.78
C ALA A 11 -21.96 19.72 2.78
N LEU A 12 -21.44 19.08 1.73
CA LEU A 12 -21.08 17.68 1.69
C LEU A 12 -20.59 17.23 3.08
N ALA A 13 -21.42 16.51 3.83
CA ALA A 13 -21.01 15.75 5.00
C ALA A 13 -20.32 14.44 4.58
N VAL A 14 -19.53 14.48 3.51
CA VAL A 14 -18.70 13.38 3.05
C VAL A 14 -17.26 13.77 3.35
N ALA A 15 -16.52 12.87 4.00
CA ALA A 15 -15.07 12.94 4.24
C ALA A 15 -14.55 13.52 5.58
N VAL A 16 -15.31 13.43 6.68
CA VAL A 16 -14.69 13.42 8.03
C VAL A 16 -14.47 12.00 8.57
N ALA A 17 -14.39 11.04 7.67
CA ALA A 17 -13.53 9.88 7.88
C ALA A 17 -12.08 10.37 7.81
N ALA A 18 -11.61 11.08 8.84
CA ALA A 18 -10.23 10.94 9.26
C ALA A 18 -10.07 9.50 9.77
N CYS A 19 -10.19 8.54 8.85
CA CYS A 19 -9.86 7.16 9.07
C CYS A 19 -8.36 7.17 9.33
N LYS A 20 -7.98 7.05 10.60
CA LYS A 20 -6.69 6.48 10.91
C LYS A 20 -6.66 5.14 10.18
N GLU A 21 -5.89 5.08 9.11
CA GLU A 21 -5.81 3.89 8.29
C GLU A 21 -5.40 2.72 9.17
N GLU A 22 -6.13 1.62 9.07
CA GLU A 22 -5.78 0.43 9.83
C GLU A 22 -4.42 -0.07 9.34
N ASN A 23 -3.54 -0.42 10.27
CA ASN A 23 -2.24 -0.93 9.90
C ASN A 23 -2.37 -2.39 9.46
N HIS A 24 -2.07 -2.66 8.20
CA HIS A 24 -2.01 -4.00 7.66
C HIS A 24 -0.63 -4.63 7.87
N SER A 25 -0.60 -5.96 8.02
CA SER A 25 0.64 -6.70 8.21
C SER A 25 1.42 -6.87 6.90
N VAL A 26 2.70 -7.24 7.02
CA VAL A 26 3.53 -7.64 5.87
C VAL A 26 2.86 -8.78 5.08
N ASP A 27 2.35 -9.81 5.77
CA ASP A 27 1.71 -10.96 5.13
C ASP A 27 0.43 -10.58 4.37
N TYR A 28 -0.32 -9.58 4.88
CA TYR A 28 -1.45 -9.02 4.14
C TYR A 28 -0.96 -8.43 2.82
N PHE A 29 0.06 -7.57 2.85
CA PHE A 29 0.58 -6.97 1.64
C PHE A 29 1.24 -7.98 0.70
N VAL A 30 1.81 -9.09 1.18
CA VAL A 30 2.30 -10.18 0.32
C VAL A 30 1.16 -10.78 -0.49
N GLN A 31 0.01 -11.00 0.15
CA GLN A 31 -1.17 -11.64 -0.46
C GLN A 31 -2.01 -10.68 -1.33
N ASN A 32 -1.87 -9.37 -1.12
CA ASN A 32 -2.67 -8.33 -1.78
C ASN A 32 -1.77 -7.38 -2.59
N ASP A 33 -1.45 -7.78 -3.83
CA ASP A 33 -0.51 -7.05 -4.70
C ASP A 33 -1.02 -5.65 -5.10
N ALA A 34 -2.32 -5.52 -5.38
CA ALA A 34 -2.90 -4.25 -5.80
C ALA A 34 -2.83 -3.21 -4.67
N GLU A 35 -3.16 -3.63 -3.45
CA GLU A 35 -3.13 -2.81 -2.24
C GLU A 35 -1.69 -2.46 -1.88
N ARG A 36 -0.76 -3.41 -1.97
CA ARG A 36 0.67 -3.13 -1.80
C ARG A 36 1.16 -2.08 -2.79
N ALA A 37 0.80 -2.20 -4.07
CA ALA A 37 1.21 -1.24 -5.10
C ALA A 37 0.59 0.16 -4.88
N ALA A 38 -0.68 0.23 -4.46
CA ALA A 38 -1.34 1.48 -4.13
C ALA A 38 -0.66 2.19 -2.96
N VAL A 39 -0.43 1.47 -1.85
CA VAL A 39 0.25 2.01 -0.66
C VAL A 39 1.67 2.47 -1.02
N LEU A 40 2.47 1.65 -1.72
CA LEU A 40 3.83 2.04 -2.10
C LEU A 40 3.85 3.34 -2.92
N LYS A 41 2.91 3.51 -3.84
CA LYS A 41 2.79 4.73 -4.63
C LYS A 41 2.45 5.95 -3.76
N GLU A 42 1.60 5.79 -2.77
CA GLU A 42 1.31 6.86 -1.79
C GLU A 42 2.53 7.19 -0.93
N CYS A 43 3.31 6.17 -0.57
CA CYS A 43 4.50 6.34 0.23
C CYS A 43 5.65 7.03 -0.51
N GLU A 44 5.76 6.88 -1.83
CA GLU A 44 6.74 7.60 -2.67
C GLU A 44 6.55 9.12 -2.64
N LEU A 45 5.33 9.58 -2.35
CA LEU A 45 4.98 11.00 -2.27
C LEU A 45 5.10 11.55 -0.84
N SER A 46 5.31 10.66 0.14
CA SER A 46 5.44 11.02 1.54
C SER A 46 6.89 11.30 1.91
N ASP A 47 7.11 12.30 2.75
CA ASP A 47 8.45 12.56 3.27
C ASP A 47 8.88 11.38 4.17
N GLY A 48 10.17 11.07 4.22
CA GLY A 48 10.67 9.90 4.95
C GLY A 48 10.33 9.91 6.45
N ALA A 49 10.11 11.09 7.01
CA ALA A 49 9.69 11.30 8.41
C ALA A 49 8.21 10.96 8.65
N ASP A 50 7.40 10.89 7.59
CA ASP A 50 5.95 10.65 7.64
C ASP A 50 5.58 9.22 7.21
N LEU A 51 6.56 8.35 6.97
CA LEU A 51 6.31 6.94 6.63
C LEU A 51 5.56 6.24 7.77
N ASN A 52 4.31 5.90 7.49
CA ASN A 52 3.48 5.17 8.43
C ASN A 52 3.81 3.66 8.42
N ALA A 53 3.21 2.91 9.34
CA ALA A 53 3.45 1.47 9.45
C ALA A 53 3.03 0.71 8.18
N ASN A 54 2.00 1.17 7.46
CA ASN A 54 1.58 0.58 6.19
C ASN A 54 2.66 0.70 5.13
N CYS A 55 3.31 1.87 5.01
CA CYS A 55 4.45 2.05 4.15
C CYS A 55 5.57 1.07 4.47
N THR A 56 5.97 1.00 5.74
CA THR A 56 7.04 0.07 6.18
C THR A 56 6.70 -1.37 5.84
N ASN A 57 5.46 -1.80 6.12
CA ASN A 57 5.03 -3.17 5.90
C ASN A 57 4.88 -3.49 4.41
N ALA A 58 4.44 -2.54 3.59
CA ALA A 58 4.32 -2.68 2.14
C ALA A 58 5.71 -2.82 1.47
N TRP A 59 6.72 -2.05 1.92
CA TRP A 59 8.10 -2.21 1.44
C TRP A 59 8.69 -3.57 1.81
N GLN A 60 8.54 -3.99 3.06
CA GLN A 60 9.01 -5.32 3.49
C GLN A 60 8.33 -6.44 2.71
N ALA A 61 7.04 -6.31 2.40
CA ALA A 61 6.32 -7.25 1.55
C ALA A 61 6.88 -7.27 0.12
N GLN A 62 7.18 -6.09 -0.44
CA GLN A 62 7.77 -5.97 -1.77
C GLN A 62 9.15 -6.64 -1.86
N GLU A 63 9.99 -6.43 -0.85
CA GLU A 63 11.31 -7.07 -0.74
C GLU A 63 11.16 -8.60 -0.62
N LYS A 64 10.29 -9.08 0.27
CA LYS A 64 10.03 -10.51 0.45
C LYS A 64 9.60 -11.19 -0.85
N VAL A 65 8.68 -10.57 -1.61
CA VAL A 65 8.23 -11.09 -2.90
C VAL A 65 9.37 -11.15 -3.92
N GLN A 66 10.26 -10.16 -3.94
CA GLN A 66 11.42 -10.16 -4.84
C GLN A 66 12.39 -11.28 -4.48
N ILE A 67 12.76 -11.41 -3.21
CA ILE A 67 13.64 -12.47 -2.72
C ILE A 67 13.05 -13.85 -3.03
N ASP A 68 11.75 -14.05 -2.83
CA ASP A 68 11.10 -15.32 -3.12
C ASP A 68 11.10 -15.64 -4.62
N ARG A 69 10.93 -14.65 -5.49
CA ARG A 69 11.05 -14.82 -6.95
C ARG A 69 12.47 -15.19 -7.34
N GLU A 70 13.48 -14.50 -6.80
CA GLU A 70 14.89 -14.79 -7.07
C GLU A 70 15.28 -16.18 -6.59
N ARG A 71 14.86 -16.57 -5.38
CA ARG A 71 15.08 -17.92 -4.86
C ARG A 71 14.46 -18.98 -5.76
N GLN A 72 13.25 -18.75 -6.26
CA GLN A 72 12.60 -19.66 -7.20
C GLN A 72 13.34 -19.72 -8.54
N ALA A 73 13.80 -18.58 -9.06
CA ALA A 73 14.61 -18.53 -10.27
C ALA A 73 15.93 -19.29 -10.10
N ALA A 74 16.65 -19.07 -9.00
CA ALA A 74 17.88 -19.79 -8.67
C ALA A 74 17.65 -21.31 -8.58
N LYS A 75 16.56 -21.75 -7.94
CA LYS A 75 16.20 -23.18 -7.90
C LYS A 75 15.91 -23.75 -9.30
N ARG A 76 15.28 -22.98 -10.20
CA ARG A 76 15.03 -23.44 -11.58
C ARG A 76 16.32 -23.54 -12.40
N LEU A 77 17.27 -22.62 -12.17
CA LEU A 77 18.52 -22.54 -12.92
C LEU A 77 19.59 -23.51 -12.41
N PHE A 78 19.66 -23.72 -11.10
CA PHE A 78 20.76 -24.44 -10.43
C PHE A 78 20.28 -25.63 -9.57
N GLY A 79 18.97 -25.88 -9.47
CA GLY A 79 18.40 -26.93 -8.61
C GLY A 79 18.33 -28.33 -9.23
N GLY A 80 18.80 -28.52 -10.47
CA GLY A 80 19.18 -29.83 -11.02
C GLY A 80 20.67 -29.77 -11.35
N SER A 81 21.54 -30.66 -10.91
CA SER A 81 21.43 -32.13 -10.76
C SER A 81 21.99 -32.64 -9.42
N PRO A 82 21.37 -33.66 -8.79
CA PRO A 82 22.12 -34.61 -8.00
C PRO A 82 23.09 -35.34 -8.93
N SER A 83 24.38 -35.30 -8.64
CA SER A 83 25.36 -36.22 -9.21
C SER A 83 24.99 -37.64 -8.75
N GLU A 84 24.44 -38.45 -9.65
CA GLU A 84 24.47 -39.93 -9.54
C GLU A 84 25.86 -40.45 -9.89
#